data_AF-A0A4S0I4D7-F1
#
_entry.id   AF-A0A4S0I4D7-F1
#
_cell.length_a   1.000
_cell.length_b   1.000
_cell.length_c   1.000
_cell.angle_alpha   90.00
_cell.angle_beta   90.00
_cell.angle_gamma   90.00
#
_symmetry.space_group_name_H-M   'P 1'
#
loop_
_entity.id
_entity.type
_entity.pdbx_description
1 polymer ?
#
loop_
_entity_poly.entity_id
_entity_poly.type
_entity_poly.pdbx_seq_one_letter_code
_entity_poly.pdbx_strand_id
1 'polypeptide(L)' 'VGNVGAAVVPMMIGMAWTAARKGYDKGNPVLIEASNDSGACGAAIFAVAS' A
#
# COMPACT_ATOMS: atom_id res chain seq x y z
N VAL A 1 8.29 5.90 -9.72
CA VAL A 1 7.12 5.77 -10.61
C VAL A 1 6.34 7.07 -10.48
N GLY A 2 6.05 7.77 -11.58
CA GLY A 2 5.33 9.05 -11.53
C GLY A 2 3.87 8.89 -11.09
N ASN A 3 3.00 9.83 -11.45
CA ASN A 3 1.56 9.66 -11.24
C ASN A 3 1.05 8.48 -12.08
N VAL A 4 0.38 7.54 -11.43
CA VAL A 4 -0.18 6.31 -12.02
C VAL A 4 -1.68 6.17 -11.77
N GLY A 5 -2.31 7.22 -11.26
CA GLY A 5 -3.74 7.27 -10.98
C GLY A 5 -4.18 6.16 -10.03
N ALA A 6 -5.35 5.58 -10.32
CA ALA A 6 -5.98 4.55 -9.49
C ALA A 6 -5.11 3.29 -9.26
N ALA A 7 -4.08 3.07 -10.08
CA ALA A 7 -3.14 1.96 -9.89
C ALA A 7 -2.19 2.16 -8.69
N VAL A 8 -2.18 3.34 -8.05
CA VAL A 8 -1.30 3.63 -6.91
C VAL A 8 -1.52 2.65 -5.74
N VAL A 9 -2.78 2.35 -5.41
CA VAL A 9 -3.12 1.44 -4.30
C VAL A 9 -2.62 0.02 -4.55
N PRO A 10 -2.96 -0.68 -5.67
CA PRO A 10 -2.43 -2.02 -5.93
C PRO A 10 -0.90 -2.03 -6.10
N MET A 11 -0.28 -0.95 -6.59
CA MET A 11 1.18 -0.85 -6.58
C MET A 11 1.76 -0.77 -5.17
N MET A 12 1.18 0.02 -4.27
CA MET A 12 1.61 0.09 -2.87
C MET A 12 1.49 -1.28 -2.17
N ILE A 13 0.46 -2.07 -2.49
CA ILE A 13 0.35 -3.47 -2.02
C ILE A 13 1.54 -4.30 -2.51
N GLY A 14 1.87 -4.23 -3.79
CA GLY A 14 3.02 -4.94 -4.36
C GLY A 14 4.37 -4.47 -3.77
N MET A 15 4.51 -3.18 -3.50
CA MET A 15 5.70 -2.61 -2.84
C MET A 15 5.84 -3.11 -1.41
N ALA A 16 4.76 -3.10 -0.62
CA ALA A 16 4.76 -3.63 0.74
C ALA A 16 5.11 -5.12 0.79
N TRP A 17 4.52 -5.91 -0.11
CA TRP A 17 4.87 -7.33 -0.25
C TRP A 17 6.34 -7.53 -0.61
N THR A 18 6.86 -6.74 -1.54
CA THR A 18 8.29 -6.80 -1.92
C THR A 18 9.20 -6.39 -0.77
N ALA A 19 8.84 -5.36 0.00
CA ALA A 19 9.58 -4.91 1.17
C ALA A 19 9.63 -6.01 2.25
N ALA A 20 8.50 -6.67 2.52
CA ALA A 20 8.43 -7.81 3.43
C ALA A 20 9.33 -8.97 2.98
N ARG A 21 9.28 -9.35 1.69
CA ARG A 21 10.12 -10.43 1.16
C ARG A 21 11.61 -10.13 1.20
N LYS A 22 11.98 -8.84 1.14
CA LYS A 22 13.37 -8.39 1.23
C LYS A 22 13.82 -8.13 2.68
N GLY A 23 12.93 -8.26 3.67
CA GLY A 23 13.23 -7.99 5.06
C GLY A 23 13.43 -6.52 5.40
N TYR A 24 12.99 -5.60 4.53
CA TYR A 24 13.02 -4.16 4.81
C TYR A 24 11.91 -3.73 5.77
N ASP A 25 10.83 -4.52 5.83
CA ASP A 25 9.71 -4.35 6.73
C ASP A 25 9.21 -5.72 7.22
N LYS A 26 8.51 -5.75 8.36
CA LYS A 26 7.92 -7.00 8.88
C LYS A 26 6.70 -7.46 8.08
N GLY A 27 6.10 -6.57 7.28
CA GLY A 27 4.99 -6.88 6.38
C GLY A 27 3.65 -7.15 7.07
N ASN A 28 3.56 -7.00 8.39
CA ASN A 28 2.34 -7.27 9.15
C ASN A 28 2.26 -6.50 10.48
N PRO A 29 1.26 -5.62 10.66
CA PRO A 29 0.30 -5.15 9.67
C PRO A 29 0.91 -4.07 8.75
N VAL A 30 0.35 -3.91 7.55
CA VAL A 30 0.69 -2.84 6.59
C VAL A 30 -0.49 -1.88 6.46
N LEU A 31 -0.23 -0.58 6.62
CA LEU A 31 -1.16 0.49 6.29
C LEU A 31 -0.87 1.01 4.89
N ILE A 32 -1.91 1.11 4.06
CA ILE A 32 -1.89 1.82 2.78
C ILE A 32 -2.88 2.96 2.86
N GLU A 33 -2.44 4.17 2.53
CA GLU A 33 -3.24 5.38 2.47
C GLU A 33 -2.99 6.09 1.14
N ALA A 34 -4.06 6.59 0.52
CA ALA A 34 -4.00 7.29 -0.74
C ALA A 34 -5.09 8.36 -0.82
N SER A 35 -4.79 9.43 -1.54
CA SER A 35 -5.74 10.50 -1.88
C SER A 35 -5.83 10.68 -3.40
N ASN A 36 -6.81 11.47 -3.84
CA ASN A 36 -6.99 11.80 -5.25
C ASN A 36 -7.12 13.31 -5.49
N ASP A 37 -7.08 13.72 -6.76
CA ASP A 37 -7.15 15.13 -7.17
C ASP A 37 -8.52 15.79 -6.88
N SER A 38 -9.55 14.99 -6.56
CA SER A 38 -10.85 15.49 -6.09
C SER A 38 -10.89 15.70 -4.56
N GLY A 39 -9.77 15.52 -3.86
CA GLY A 39 -9.65 15.68 -2.42
C GLY A 39 -10.23 14.54 -1.59
N ALA A 40 -10.59 13.40 -2.21
CA ALA A 40 -11.01 12.22 -1.47
C ALA A 40 -9.79 11.43 -0.98
N CYS A 41 -9.91 10.81 0.19
CA CYS A 41 -8.88 9.98 0.80
C CYS A 41 -9.45 8.61 1.20
N GLY A 42 -8.61 7.58 1.19
CA GLY A 42 -8.95 6.25 1.65
C GLY A 42 -7.74 5.54 2.23
N ALA A 43 -7.99 4.63 3.17
CA ALA A 43 -6.96 3.81 3.79
C ALA A 43 -7.41 2.37 3.97
N ALA A 44 -6.46 1.44 3.92
CA ALA A 44 -6.68 0.02 4.14
C ALA A 44 -5.53 -0.57 4.96
N ILE A 45 -5.87 -1.47 5.88
CA ILE A 45 -4.90 -2.25 6.66
C ILE A 45 -4.89 -3.68 6.13
N PHE A 46 -3.70 -4.20 5.82
CA PHE A 46 -3.48 -5.58 5.43
C PHE A 46 -2.74 -6.29 6.57
N ALA A 47 -3.33 -7.36 7.09
CA ALA A 47 -2.78 -8.17 8.15
C ALA A 47 -3.03 -9.66 7.89
N VAL A 48 -2.21 -10.53 8.45
CA VAL A 48 -2.51 -11.97 8.44
C VAL A 48 -3.67 -12.27 9.39
N ALA A 49 -4.59 -13.13 8.95
CA ALA A 49 -5.65 -13.65 9.81
C ALA A 49 -5.03 -14.51 10.93
N SER A 50 -5.55 -14.35 12.15
CA SER A 50 -5.12 -15.11 13.35
C SER A 50 -5.83 -16.45 13.45
#